data_AF-A0AB38BAI8-F1
#
_entry.id   AF-A0AB38BAI8-F1
#
_cell.length_a   1.000
_cell.length_b   1.000
_cell.length_c   1.000
_cell.angle_alpha   90.00
_cell.angle_beta   90.00
_cell.angle_gamma   90.00
#
_symmetry.space_group_name_H-M   'P 1'
#
loop_
_entity.id
_entity.type
_entity.pdbx_description
1 polymer ?
#
loop_
_entity_poly.entity_id
_entity_poly.type
_entity_poly.pdbx_seq_one_letter_code
_entity_poly.pdbx_strand_id
1 'polypeptide(L)'
;MGQLSDALAVSRVPVRLGRFVLRMFRPQIYVTYGVLWTLALEGTAEALSGPSSHWTPSWSTVVRAVSVVLALLFARMVDEQKDLDYDRRHHPDRPLVTGAITVAELRGAMALIAVLLVVLNTLVSALSVLMILLGLGYTLFLVALERWSPRIGEGLLVNLLVSYPVQLLLSVYLYLSLLTSHAIDGDGRAVPLLAMFACAFLQFEFARKTEWRRDPQARLYSEVLGPRGSAALSLALAVGAVALALLLFGTAGWLPALSIVFPALGAWRFLVRRKSSGLMLPAMGFVLFFNLLCFYGSTAIGIGR
;
A
#
# COMPACT_ATOMS: atom_id res chain seq x y z
N MET A 1 -13.01 -43.40 12.13
CA MET A 1 -12.07 -42.45 12.76
C MET A 1 -11.49 -41.40 11.79
N GLY A 2 -11.22 -41.71 10.51
CA GLY A 2 -10.71 -40.72 9.53
C GLY A 2 -11.65 -39.54 9.25
N GLN A 3 -12.93 -39.79 8.96
CA GLN A 3 -13.90 -38.72 8.63
C GLN A 3 -14.16 -37.71 9.75
N LEU A 4 -14.07 -38.14 11.02
CA LEU A 4 -14.26 -37.26 12.18
C LEU A 4 -13.02 -36.39 12.44
N SER A 5 -11.82 -36.90 12.12
CA SER A 5 -10.56 -36.14 12.15
C SER A 5 -10.51 -35.07 11.06
N ASP A 6 -10.98 -35.40 9.86
CA ASP A 6 -10.99 -34.46 8.72
C ASP A 6 -12.00 -33.32 8.94
N ALA A 7 -13.19 -33.62 9.47
CA ALA A 7 -14.18 -32.59 9.81
C ALA A 7 -13.68 -31.63 10.92
N LEU A 8 -12.98 -32.16 11.93
CA LEU A 8 -12.34 -31.37 12.99
C LEU A 8 -11.12 -30.58 12.49
N ALA A 9 -10.47 -31.01 11.41
CA ALA A 9 -9.39 -30.28 10.77
C ALA A 9 -9.91 -29.10 9.94
N VAL A 10 -10.99 -29.29 9.17
CA VAL A 10 -11.64 -28.23 8.37
C VAL A 10 -12.18 -27.11 9.27
N SER A 11 -12.77 -27.44 10.42
CA SER A 11 -13.30 -26.43 11.36
C SER A 11 -12.22 -25.53 12.00
N ARG A 12 -10.94 -25.93 11.93
CA ARG A 12 -9.81 -25.16 12.47
C ARG A 12 -9.16 -24.22 11.45
N VAL A 13 -9.42 -24.39 10.15
CA VAL A 13 -8.84 -23.54 9.09
C VAL A 13 -9.18 -22.05 9.30
N PRO A 14 -10.43 -21.65 9.58
CA PRO A 14 -10.75 -20.24 9.80
C PRO A 14 -10.01 -19.64 11.00
N VAL A 15 -9.84 -20.41 12.07
CA VAL A 15 -9.13 -19.97 13.29
C VAL A 15 -7.63 -19.78 12.99
N ARG A 16 -7.01 -20.71 12.25
CA ARG A 16 -5.61 -20.61 11.83
C ARG A 16 -5.39 -19.42 10.91
N LEU A 17 -6.28 -19.21 9.94
CA LEU A 17 -6.25 -18.08 9.03
C LEU A 17 -6.43 -16.75 9.78
N GLY A 18 -7.37 -16.68 10.74
CA GLY A 18 -7.55 -15.51 11.59
C GLY A 18 -6.28 -15.15 12.38
N ARG A 19 -5.61 -16.13 12.97
CA ARG A 19 -4.31 -15.92 13.66
C ARG A 19 -3.22 -15.45 12.69
N PHE A 20 -3.16 -16.03 11.49
CA PHE A 20 -2.24 -15.59 10.45
C PHE A 20 -2.50 -14.11 10.08
N VAL A 21 -3.76 -13.72 9.84
CA VAL A 21 -4.13 -12.34 9.50
C VAL A 21 -3.75 -11.39 10.62
N LEU A 22 -4.08 -11.70 11.88
CA LEU A 22 -3.74 -10.85 13.02
C LEU A 22 -2.23 -10.66 13.19
N ARG A 23 -1.42 -11.70 12.99
CA ARG A 23 0.03 -11.66 13.18
C ARG A 23 0.77 -11.06 11.98
N MET A 24 0.46 -11.51 10.78
CA MET A 24 1.24 -11.22 9.57
C MET A 24 0.70 -10.02 8.80
N PHE A 25 -0.63 -9.85 8.74
CA PHE A 25 -1.27 -8.72 8.08
C PHE A 25 -1.52 -7.56 9.04
N ARG A 26 -1.62 -7.76 10.37
CA ARG A 26 -1.82 -6.68 11.36
C ARG A 26 -2.94 -5.71 10.92
N PRO A 27 -4.21 -6.15 10.94
CA PRO A 27 -5.33 -5.43 10.33
C PRO A 27 -5.44 -3.96 10.72
N GLN A 28 -5.13 -3.61 11.96
CA GLN A 28 -5.13 -2.22 12.45
C GLN A 28 -4.20 -1.28 11.68
N ILE A 29 -3.19 -1.80 10.97
CA ILE A 29 -2.30 -0.98 10.12
C ILE A 29 -2.84 -0.97 8.69
N TYR A 30 -3.04 -2.16 8.10
CA TYR A 30 -3.34 -2.25 6.67
C TYR A 30 -4.79 -1.91 6.32
N VAL A 31 -5.75 -2.19 7.21
CA VAL A 31 -7.13 -1.74 7.03
C VAL A 31 -7.20 -0.23 7.16
N THR A 32 -6.60 0.35 8.20
CA THR A 32 -6.56 1.81 8.38
C THR A 32 -5.89 2.50 7.20
N TYR A 33 -4.73 1.99 6.75
CA TYR A 33 -4.05 2.51 5.57
C TYR A 33 -4.90 2.36 4.32
N GLY A 34 -5.39 1.16 4.00
CA GLY A 34 -6.14 0.89 2.77
C GLY A 34 -7.43 1.70 2.66
N VAL A 35 -8.18 1.81 3.76
CA VAL A 35 -9.41 2.63 3.82
C VAL A 35 -9.07 4.10 3.68
N LEU A 36 -8.15 4.63 4.50
CA LEU A 36 -7.81 6.05 4.46
C LEU A 36 -7.24 6.47 3.11
N TRP A 37 -6.38 5.64 2.52
CA TRP A 37 -5.82 5.89 1.20
C TRP A 37 -6.90 5.90 0.11
N THR A 38 -7.85 4.95 0.18
CA THR A 38 -9.01 4.93 -0.74
C THR A 38 -9.80 6.23 -0.63
N LEU A 39 -10.22 6.60 0.59
CA LEU A 39 -11.00 7.81 0.83
C LEU A 39 -10.25 9.07 0.40
N ALA A 40 -8.96 9.16 0.69
CA ALA A 40 -8.13 10.30 0.31
C ALA A 40 -8.00 10.44 -1.21
N LEU A 41 -7.79 9.34 -1.94
CA LEU A 41 -7.70 9.37 -3.39
C LEU A 41 -9.05 9.69 -4.03
N GLU A 42 -10.14 9.03 -3.61
CA GLU A 42 -11.48 9.32 -4.11
C GLU A 42 -11.90 10.77 -3.87
N GLY A 43 -11.81 11.23 -2.62
CA GLY A 43 -12.17 12.60 -2.26
C GLY A 43 -11.33 13.63 -3.02
N THR A 44 -10.02 13.39 -3.14
CA THR A 44 -9.15 14.26 -3.94
C THR A 44 -9.57 14.29 -5.41
N ALA A 45 -9.82 13.14 -6.03
CA ALA A 45 -10.18 13.06 -7.44
C ALA A 45 -11.52 13.77 -7.72
N GLU A 46 -12.52 13.56 -6.86
CA GLU A 46 -13.82 14.21 -6.98
C GLU A 46 -13.73 15.73 -6.77
N ALA A 47 -12.95 16.20 -5.79
CA ALA A 47 -12.73 17.62 -5.57
C ALA A 47 -12.04 18.31 -6.77
N LEU A 48 -11.20 17.59 -7.51
CA LEU A 48 -10.55 18.11 -8.71
C LEU A 48 -11.48 18.15 -9.94
N SER A 49 -12.61 17.44 -9.91
CA SER A 49 -13.51 17.31 -11.07
C SER A 49 -14.39 18.55 -11.30
N GLY A 50 -14.56 19.41 -10.29
CA GLY A 50 -15.13 20.73 -10.50
C GLY A 50 -15.65 21.41 -9.22
N PRO A 51 -15.94 22.73 -9.29
CA PRO A 51 -16.31 23.53 -8.11
C PRO A 51 -17.62 23.11 -7.42
N SER A 52 -18.51 22.43 -8.13
CA SER A 52 -19.79 21.91 -7.63
C SER A 52 -19.72 20.44 -7.21
N SER A 53 -18.56 19.80 -7.35
CA SER A 53 -18.37 18.40 -6.96
C SER A 53 -18.16 18.33 -5.44
N HIS A 54 -19.00 17.54 -4.79
CA HIS A 54 -18.89 17.25 -3.37
C HIS A 54 -18.68 15.75 -3.21
N TRP A 55 -17.58 15.37 -2.55
CA TRP A 55 -17.36 13.97 -2.27
C TRP A 55 -18.49 13.42 -1.40
N THR A 56 -19.15 12.37 -1.88
CA THR A 56 -20.18 11.67 -1.13
C THR A 56 -19.88 10.17 -1.12
N PRO A 57 -19.79 9.54 0.08
CA PRO A 57 -19.52 8.12 0.13
C PRO A 57 -20.69 7.35 -0.47
N SER A 58 -20.37 6.41 -1.35
CA SER A 58 -21.35 5.53 -1.98
C SER A 58 -21.09 4.06 -1.63
N TRP A 59 -21.98 3.17 -2.04
CA TRP A 59 -21.71 1.74 -1.96
C TRP A 59 -20.45 1.35 -2.74
N SER A 60 -20.18 2.02 -3.87
CA SER A 60 -18.97 1.81 -4.67
C SER A 60 -17.69 2.19 -3.89
N THR A 61 -17.74 3.22 -3.05
CA THR A 61 -16.63 3.57 -2.13
C THR A 61 -16.33 2.42 -1.16
N VAL A 62 -17.37 1.80 -0.58
CA VAL A 62 -17.20 0.64 0.31
C VAL A 62 -16.56 -0.53 -0.44
N VAL A 63 -17.06 -0.82 -1.65
CA VAL A 63 -16.50 -1.88 -2.50
C VAL A 63 -15.02 -1.63 -2.81
N ARG A 64 -14.64 -0.41 -3.18
CA ARG A 64 -13.23 -0.07 -3.49
C ARG A 64 -12.33 -0.17 -2.26
N ALA A 65 -12.76 0.34 -1.12
CA ALA A 65 -11.99 0.28 0.12
C ALA A 65 -11.77 -1.17 0.57
N VAL A 66 -12.83 -1.99 0.55
CA VAL A 66 -12.74 -3.43 0.82
C VAL A 66 -11.83 -4.11 -0.21
N SER A 67 -11.93 -3.73 -1.49
CA SER A 67 -11.12 -4.31 -2.56
C SER A 67 -9.63 -4.04 -2.37
N VAL A 68 -9.25 -2.81 -2.01
CA VAL A 68 -7.87 -2.44 -1.69
C VAL A 68 -7.36 -3.24 -0.49
N VAL A 69 -8.12 -3.32 0.60
CA VAL A 69 -7.72 -4.08 1.80
C VAL A 69 -7.52 -5.57 1.50
N LEU A 70 -8.44 -6.17 0.75
CA LEU A 70 -8.35 -7.57 0.35
C LEU A 70 -7.19 -7.82 -0.62
N ALA A 71 -6.90 -6.89 -1.54
CA ALA A 71 -5.74 -7.00 -2.43
C ALA A 71 -4.41 -6.86 -1.66
N LEU A 72 -4.33 -5.98 -0.65
CA LEU A 72 -3.19 -5.89 0.24
C LEU A 72 -3.01 -7.19 1.06
N LEU A 73 -4.10 -7.78 1.53
CA LEU A 73 -4.05 -9.08 2.22
C LEU A 73 -3.58 -10.19 1.27
N PHE A 74 -4.07 -10.20 0.02
CA PHE A 74 -3.63 -11.14 -1.01
C PHE A 74 -2.12 -11.00 -1.25
N ALA A 75 -1.62 -9.77 -1.48
CA ALA A 75 -0.20 -9.52 -1.66
C ALA A 75 0.63 -10.00 -0.45
N ARG A 76 0.12 -9.78 0.77
CA ARG A 76 0.77 -10.29 1.98
C ARG A 76 0.86 -11.81 2.01
N MET A 77 -0.19 -12.53 1.59
CA MET A 77 -0.19 -13.99 1.49
C MET A 77 0.77 -14.51 0.42
N VAL A 78 0.96 -13.75 -0.67
CA VAL A 78 1.95 -14.04 -1.71
C VAL A 78 3.36 -13.89 -1.16
N ASP A 79 3.66 -12.77 -0.49
CA ASP A 79 4.98 -12.51 0.08
C ASP A 79 5.40 -13.60 1.08
N GLU A 80 4.50 -14.03 1.97
CA GLU A 80 4.82 -15.09 2.94
C GLU A 80 5.16 -16.44 2.27
N GLN A 81 4.52 -16.77 1.14
CA GLN A 81 4.87 -17.98 0.38
C GLN A 81 6.16 -17.82 -0.40
N LYS A 82 6.41 -16.61 -0.93
CA LYS A 82 7.60 -16.26 -1.70
C LYS A 82 8.85 -16.31 -0.83
N ASP A 83 8.76 -15.79 0.39
CA ASP A 83 9.87 -15.64 1.32
C ASP A 83 10.11 -16.90 2.18
N LEU A 84 9.37 -17.99 1.98
CA LEU A 84 9.41 -19.17 2.85
C LEU A 84 10.82 -19.76 3.06
N ASP A 85 11.63 -19.88 2.00
CA ASP A 85 12.99 -20.43 2.11
C ASP A 85 13.97 -19.46 2.78
N TYR A 86 13.70 -18.17 2.68
CA TYR A 86 14.43 -17.15 3.42
C TYR A 86 14.05 -17.20 4.91
N ASP A 87 12.75 -17.28 5.20
CA ASP A 87 12.17 -17.30 6.54
C ASP A 87 12.56 -18.57 7.31
N ARG A 88 12.71 -19.72 6.64
CA ARG A 88 13.24 -20.95 7.28
C ARG A 88 14.61 -20.75 7.91
N ARG A 89 15.43 -19.85 7.37
CA ARG A 89 16.79 -19.58 7.86
C ARG A 89 16.83 -18.41 8.85
N HIS A 90 16.03 -17.37 8.64
CA HIS A 90 16.15 -16.10 9.37
C HIS A 90 14.97 -15.82 10.32
N HIS A 91 13.81 -16.42 10.09
CA HIS A 91 12.57 -16.16 10.82
C HIS A 91 11.81 -17.47 11.14
N PRO A 92 12.42 -18.37 11.95
CA PRO A 92 11.88 -19.70 12.21
C PRO A 92 10.54 -19.70 12.97
N ASP A 93 10.17 -18.57 13.57
CA ASP A 93 8.93 -18.37 14.31
C ASP A 93 7.72 -18.04 13.40
N ARG A 94 7.95 -17.85 12.09
CA ARG A 94 6.91 -17.49 11.11
C ARG A 94 5.83 -18.58 10.99
N PRO A 95 4.55 -18.20 10.75
CA PRO A 95 3.45 -19.17 10.72
C PRO A 95 3.56 -20.28 9.67
N LEU A 96 4.10 -19.98 8.47
CA LEU A 96 4.31 -20.99 7.43
C LEU A 96 5.49 -21.92 7.76
N VAL A 97 6.55 -21.41 8.39
CA VAL A 97 7.73 -22.19 8.80
C VAL A 97 7.36 -23.18 9.92
N THR A 98 6.59 -22.71 10.90
CA THR A 98 6.11 -23.53 12.03
C THR A 98 4.98 -24.49 11.67
N GLY A 99 4.41 -24.39 10.46
CA GLY A 99 3.21 -25.14 10.06
C GLY A 99 1.92 -24.68 10.76
N ALA A 100 1.95 -23.55 11.48
CA ALA A 100 0.75 -22.97 12.09
C ALA A 100 -0.33 -22.62 11.05
N ILE A 101 0.06 -22.42 9.80
CA ILE A 101 -0.81 -22.43 8.62
C ILE A 101 -0.06 -23.12 7.47
N THR A 102 -0.78 -23.78 6.57
CA THR A 102 -0.19 -24.46 5.40
C THR A 102 -0.25 -23.56 4.15
N VAL A 103 0.62 -23.85 3.18
CA VAL A 103 0.59 -23.21 1.86
C VAL A 103 -0.76 -23.44 1.16
N ALA A 104 -1.33 -24.64 1.28
CA ALA A 104 -2.62 -24.96 0.67
C ALA A 104 -3.77 -24.13 1.26
N GLU A 105 -3.81 -23.95 2.59
CA GLU A 105 -4.81 -23.09 3.24
C GLU A 105 -4.67 -21.64 2.80
N LEU A 106 -3.45 -21.11 2.70
CA LEU A 106 -3.24 -19.74 2.19
C LEU A 106 -3.68 -19.61 0.73
N ARG A 107 -3.36 -20.57 -0.14
CA ARG A 107 -3.81 -20.56 -1.53
C ARG A 107 -5.34 -20.65 -1.65
N GLY A 108 -5.99 -21.44 -0.81
CA GLY A 108 -7.45 -21.49 -0.71
C GLY A 108 -8.04 -20.13 -0.31
N ALA A 109 -7.46 -19.47 0.69
CA ALA A 109 -7.87 -18.13 1.10
C ALA A 109 -7.64 -17.08 -0.02
N MET A 110 -6.52 -17.16 -0.74
CA MET A 110 -6.23 -16.31 -1.89
C MET A 110 -7.24 -16.50 -3.02
N ALA A 111 -7.61 -17.74 -3.34
CA ALA A 111 -8.63 -18.04 -4.34
C ALA A 111 -9.99 -17.47 -3.93
N LEU A 112 -10.38 -17.62 -2.65
CA LEU A 112 -11.59 -17.01 -2.11
C LEU A 112 -11.55 -15.48 -2.22
N ILE A 113 -10.43 -14.84 -1.85
CA ILE A 113 -10.25 -13.40 -1.99
C ILE A 113 -10.42 -12.96 -3.45
N ALA A 114 -9.82 -13.68 -4.40
CA ALA A 114 -9.94 -13.36 -5.83
C ALA A 114 -11.40 -13.45 -6.30
N VAL A 115 -12.14 -14.49 -5.91
CA VAL A 115 -13.57 -14.64 -6.23
C VAL A 115 -14.39 -13.50 -5.61
N LEU A 116 -14.17 -13.19 -4.33
CA LEU A 116 -14.86 -12.08 -3.65
C LEU A 116 -14.58 -10.75 -4.34
N LEU A 117 -13.32 -10.49 -4.72
CA LEU A 117 -12.95 -9.27 -5.44
C LEU A 117 -13.64 -9.16 -6.80
N VAL A 118 -13.75 -10.25 -7.55
CA VAL A 118 -14.51 -10.28 -8.81
C VAL A 118 -15.98 -9.95 -8.55
N VAL A 119 -16.63 -10.67 -7.63
CA VAL A 119 -18.05 -10.46 -7.31
C VAL A 119 -18.31 -9.03 -6.86
N LEU A 120 -17.53 -8.50 -5.91
CA LEU A 120 -17.67 -7.13 -5.44
C LEU A 120 -17.50 -6.11 -6.56
N ASN A 121 -16.47 -6.26 -7.40
CA ASN A 121 -16.18 -5.29 -8.46
C ASN A 121 -17.13 -5.37 -9.67
N THR A 122 -17.83 -6.48 -9.88
CA THR A 122 -18.94 -6.52 -10.85
C THR A 122 -20.07 -5.56 -10.49
N LEU A 123 -20.21 -5.19 -9.21
CA LEU A 123 -21.17 -4.18 -8.75
C LEU A 123 -20.72 -2.74 -9.06
N VAL A 124 -19.49 -2.55 -9.52
CA VAL A 124 -18.94 -1.22 -9.84
C VAL A 124 -18.79 -1.06 -11.35
N SER A 125 -17.94 -1.89 -11.98
CA SER A 125 -17.80 -1.92 -13.44
C SER A 125 -16.95 -3.10 -13.91
N ALA A 126 -17.13 -3.53 -15.17
CA ALA A 126 -16.29 -4.55 -15.78
C ALA A 126 -14.79 -4.15 -15.81
N LEU A 127 -14.50 -2.86 -15.99
CA LEU A 127 -13.13 -2.34 -15.94
C LEU A 127 -12.53 -2.46 -14.53
N SER A 128 -13.33 -2.23 -13.48
CA SER A 128 -12.89 -2.43 -12.08
C SER A 128 -12.48 -3.88 -11.83
N VAL A 129 -13.24 -4.85 -12.38
CA VAL A 129 -12.89 -6.28 -12.33
C VAL A 129 -11.58 -6.57 -13.06
N LEU A 130 -11.42 -6.04 -14.28
CA LEU A 130 -10.19 -6.22 -15.04
C LEU A 130 -8.98 -5.66 -14.28
N MET A 131 -9.10 -4.45 -13.73
CA MET A 131 -8.01 -3.78 -13.03
C MET A 131 -7.60 -4.49 -11.74
N ILE A 132 -8.57 -4.97 -10.96
CA ILE A 132 -8.23 -5.72 -9.73
C ILE A 132 -7.58 -7.05 -10.07
N LEU A 133 -8.08 -7.77 -11.09
CA LEU A 133 -7.45 -9.02 -11.57
C LEU A 133 -6.05 -8.78 -12.13
N LEU A 134 -5.81 -7.67 -12.82
CA LEU A 134 -4.49 -7.27 -13.28
C LEU A 134 -3.54 -7.03 -12.10
N GLY A 135 -3.99 -6.37 -11.03
CA GLY A 135 -3.20 -6.18 -9.81
C GLY A 135 -2.85 -7.48 -9.10
N LEU A 136 -3.82 -8.40 -8.92
CA LEU A 136 -3.58 -9.72 -8.35
C LEU A 136 -2.65 -10.56 -9.22
N GLY A 137 -2.91 -10.58 -10.53
CA GLY A 137 -2.10 -11.29 -11.52
C GLY A 137 -0.67 -10.78 -11.58
N TYR A 138 -0.47 -9.46 -11.53
CA TYR A 138 0.87 -8.85 -11.49
C TYR A 138 1.62 -9.24 -10.22
N THR A 139 0.94 -9.26 -9.07
CA THR A 139 1.53 -9.71 -7.80
C THR A 139 2.03 -11.16 -7.88
N LEU A 140 1.26 -12.06 -8.53
CA LEU A 140 1.70 -13.43 -8.78
C LEU A 140 2.83 -13.50 -9.82
N PHE A 141 2.77 -12.69 -10.87
CA PHE A 141 3.80 -12.60 -11.89
C PHE A 141 5.17 -12.19 -11.30
N LEU A 142 5.19 -11.28 -10.33
CA LEU A 142 6.42 -10.90 -9.63
C LEU A 142 7.13 -12.07 -8.96
N VAL A 143 6.38 -13.04 -8.43
CA VAL A 143 6.97 -14.27 -7.86
C VAL A 143 7.71 -15.07 -8.92
N ALA A 144 7.14 -15.19 -10.13
CA ALA A 144 7.80 -15.86 -11.24
C ALA A 144 9.03 -15.07 -11.71
N LEU A 145 8.90 -13.74 -11.80
CA LEU A 145 9.96 -12.86 -12.27
C LEU A 145 11.19 -12.86 -11.33
N GLU A 146 10.97 -12.82 -10.00
CA GLU A 146 12.04 -12.91 -9.00
C GLU A 146 12.77 -14.26 -9.08
N ARG A 147 12.06 -15.36 -9.38
CA ARG A 147 12.67 -16.68 -9.57
C ARG A 147 13.51 -16.77 -10.83
N TRP A 148 13.13 -16.03 -11.88
CA TRP A 148 13.82 -16.07 -13.17
C TRP A 148 15.05 -15.17 -13.22
N SER A 149 15.08 -14.10 -12.41
CA SER A 149 16.18 -13.14 -12.41
C SER A 149 16.72 -12.86 -10.99
N PRO A 150 17.91 -13.39 -10.65
CA PRO A 150 18.57 -13.07 -9.39
C PRO A 150 18.79 -11.56 -9.19
N ARG A 151 19.00 -10.81 -10.28
CA ARG A 151 19.14 -9.34 -10.23
C ARG A 151 17.92 -8.64 -9.64
N ILE A 152 16.72 -9.18 -9.88
CA ILE A 152 15.45 -8.66 -9.36
C ILE A 152 15.25 -9.10 -7.91
N GLY A 153 15.64 -10.33 -7.56
CA GLY A 153 15.53 -10.84 -6.19
C GLY A 153 16.53 -10.25 -5.20
N GLU A 154 17.73 -9.88 -5.67
CA GLU A 154 18.85 -9.40 -4.83
C GLU A 154 19.03 -7.87 -4.91
N GLY A 155 18.76 -7.26 -6.06
CA GLY A 155 18.93 -5.83 -6.27
C GLY A 155 17.80 -5.02 -5.66
N LEU A 156 17.99 -4.43 -4.48
CA LEU A 156 16.94 -3.70 -3.74
C LEU A 156 16.19 -2.65 -4.57
N LEU A 157 16.91 -1.82 -5.33
CA LEU A 157 16.29 -0.74 -6.12
C LEU A 157 15.57 -1.28 -7.35
N VAL A 158 16.10 -2.35 -7.96
CA VAL A 158 15.45 -3.03 -9.09
C VAL A 158 14.18 -3.74 -8.60
N ASN A 159 14.27 -4.42 -7.44
CA ASN A 159 13.13 -5.04 -6.79
C ASN A 159 12.05 -4.00 -6.47
N LEU A 160 12.42 -2.83 -5.93
CA LEU A 160 11.48 -1.74 -5.71
C LEU A 160 10.83 -1.28 -7.01
N LEU A 161 11.61 -1.10 -8.08
CA LEU A 161 11.10 -0.64 -9.36
C LEU A 161 10.05 -1.59 -9.96
N VAL A 162 10.23 -2.90 -9.80
CA VAL A 162 9.26 -3.89 -10.29
C VAL A 162 8.14 -4.21 -9.31
N SER A 163 8.34 -4.03 -8.01
CA SER A 163 7.31 -4.29 -7.00
C SER A 163 6.38 -3.10 -6.78
N TYR A 164 6.89 -1.87 -6.90
CA TYR A 164 6.10 -0.65 -6.75
C TYR A 164 4.86 -0.56 -7.66
N PRO A 165 4.89 -1.05 -8.93
CA PRO A 165 3.71 -1.12 -9.77
C PRO A 165 2.51 -1.84 -9.14
N VAL A 166 2.67 -2.73 -8.15
CA VAL A 166 1.52 -3.29 -7.39
C VAL A 166 0.71 -2.17 -6.72
N GLN A 167 1.38 -1.28 -6.00
CA GLN A 167 0.74 -0.15 -5.31
C GLN A 167 0.18 0.86 -6.32
N LEU A 168 0.89 1.10 -7.42
CA LEU A 168 0.42 1.97 -8.49
C LEU A 168 -0.83 1.42 -9.19
N LEU A 169 -0.88 0.12 -9.48
CA LEU A 169 -2.04 -0.54 -10.11
C LEU A 169 -3.28 -0.42 -9.23
N LEU A 170 -3.14 -0.51 -7.90
CA LEU A 170 -4.24 -0.26 -6.97
C LEU A 170 -4.68 1.22 -6.99
N SER A 171 -3.74 2.16 -7.12
CA SER A 171 -4.07 3.59 -7.30
C SER A 171 -4.85 3.83 -8.61
N VAL A 172 -4.39 3.21 -9.70
CA VAL A 172 -5.03 3.28 -11.02
C VAL A 172 -6.40 2.61 -11.00
N TYR A 173 -6.53 1.47 -10.31
CA TYR A 173 -7.82 0.80 -10.07
C TYR A 173 -8.81 1.77 -9.41
N LEU A 174 -8.42 2.45 -8.33
CA LEU A 174 -9.30 3.41 -7.65
C LEU A 174 -9.75 4.53 -8.60
N TYR A 175 -8.80 5.13 -9.32
CA TYR A 175 -9.09 6.23 -10.25
C TYR A 175 -10.01 5.81 -11.42
N LEU A 176 -9.69 4.70 -12.09
CA LEU A 176 -10.52 4.19 -13.20
C LEU A 176 -11.90 3.70 -12.72
N SER A 177 -11.97 3.22 -11.49
CA SER A 177 -13.24 2.82 -10.87
C SER A 177 -14.15 4.03 -10.62
N LEU A 178 -13.59 5.20 -10.27
CA LEU A 178 -14.35 6.45 -10.16
C LEU A 178 -14.88 6.91 -11.52
N LEU A 179 -14.01 6.92 -12.54
CA LEU A 179 -14.38 7.28 -13.91
C LEU A 179 -15.53 6.42 -14.44
N THR A 180 -15.42 5.10 -14.31
CA THR A 180 -16.45 4.19 -14.83
C THR A 180 -17.74 4.16 -14.02
N SER A 181 -17.70 4.63 -12.78
CA SER A 181 -18.91 4.89 -11.98
C SER A 181 -19.53 6.27 -12.23
N HIS A 182 -18.97 7.07 -13.13
CA HIS A 182 -19.39 8.46 -13.40
C HIS A 182 -19.32 9.38 -12.18
N ALA A 183 -18.42 9.08 -11.23
CA ALA A 183 -18.16 9.93 -10.07
C ALA A 183 -17.24 11.11 -10.42
N ILE A 184 -16.39 10.93 -11.43
CA ILE A 184 -15.47 11.94 -11.97
C ILE A 184 -15.45 11.87 -13.49
N ASP A 185 -15.06 12.96 -14.12
CA ASP A 185 -14.75 13.00 -15.55
C ASP A 185 -13.25 12.80 -15.79
N GLY A 186 -12.90 12.27 -16.97
CA GLY A 186 -11.51 12.04 -17.33
C GLY A 186 -10.79 13.34 -17.67
N ASP A 187 -9.78 13.71 -16.88
CA ASP A 187 -8.91 14.85 -17.17
C ASP A 187 -7.42 14.49 -17.09
N GLY A 188 -6.56 15.44 -17.50
CA GLY A 188 -5.10 15.29 -17.44
C GLY A 188 -4.51 15.32 -16.02
N ARG A 189 -5.32 15.60 -14.98
CA ARG A 189 -4.86 15.68 -13.59
C ARG A 189 -4.70 14.31 -12.94
N ALA A 190 -5.19 13.24 -13.58
CA ALA A 190 -4.95 11.86 -13.19
C ALA A 190 -3.48 11.56 -12.89
N VAL A 191 -2.58 11.96 -13.79
CA VAL A 191 -1.15 11.67 -13.69
C VAL A 191 -0.50 12.35 -12.48
N PRO A 192 -0.59 13.68 -12.31
CA PRO A 192 -0.04 14.34 -11.11
C PRO A 192 -0.71 13.86 -9.82
N LEU A 193 -2.00 13.50 -9.84
CA LEU A 193 -2.70 12.93 -8.69
C LEU A 193 -2.12 11.56 -8.27
N LEU A 194 -1.99 10.63 -9.21
CA LEU A 194 -1.39 9.32 -8.93
C LEU A 194 0.07 9.45 -8.52
N ALA A 195 0.82 10.37 -9.12
CA ALA A 195 2.19 10.69 -8.75
C ALA A 195 2.29 11.28 -7.32
N MET A 196 1.30 12.04 -6.87
CA MET A 196 1.24 12.60 -5.52
C MET A 196 1.17 11.48 -4.47
N PHE A 197 0.23 10.54 -4.62
CA PHE A 197 0.12 9.39 -3.72
C PHE A 197 1.31 8.42 -3.85
N ALA A 198 1.87 8.29 -5.05
CA ALA A 198 3.10 7.54 -5.29
C ALA A 198 4.26 8.08 -4.45
N CYS A 199 4.49 9.39 -4.52
CA CYS A 199 5.52 10.07 -3.75
C CYS A 199 5.29 9.90 -2.24
N ALA A 200 4.05 10.01 -1.78
CA ALA A 200 3.72 9.83 -0.37
C ALA A 200 4.02 8.40 0.14
N PHE A 201 3.68 7.37 -0.65
CA PHE A 201 3.99 5.99 -0.30
C PHE A 201 5.51 5.70 -0.37
N LEU A 202 6.17 6.08 -1.46
CA LEU A 202 7.59 5.81 -1.66
C LEU A 202 8.45 6.52 -0.62
N GLN A 203 8.04 7.71 -0.16
CA GLN A 203 8.66 8.39 0.98
C GLN A 203 8.77 7.45 2.18
N PHE A 204 7.67 6.79 2.55
CA PHE A 204 7.61 5.86 3.66
C PHE A 204 8.43 4.58 3.39
N GLU A 205 8.35 4.04 2.18
CA GLU A 205 9.14 2.87 1.77
C GLU A 205 10.65 3.11 1.92
N PHE A 206 11.14 4.28 1.51
CA PHE A 206 12.54 4.65 1.73
C PHE A 206 12.83 4.88 3.21
N ALA A 207 11.98 5.61 3.93
CA ALA A 207 12.18 5.91 5.35
C ALA A 207 12.28 4.66 6.23
N ARG A 208 11.41 3.66 6.01
CA ARG A 208 11.38 2.43 6.82
C ARG A 208 12.59 1.52 6.58
N LYS A 209 13.26 1.66 5.44
CA LYS A 209 14.46 0.89 5.04
C LYS A 209 15.74 1.74 5.05
N THR A 210 15.74 2.84 5.80
CA THR A 210 16.89 3.72 5.97
C THR A 210 17.39 3.69 7.40
N GLU A 211 18.58 3.13 7.61
CA GLU A 211 19.25 3.11 8.90
C GLU A 211 20.74 3.50 8.79
N TRP A 212 21.31 3.94 9.91
CA TRP A 212 22.76 4.19 10.04
C TRP A 212 23.56 2.91 10.25
N ARG A 213 22.99 1.91 10.93
CA ARG A 213 23.65 0.65 11.21
C ARG A 213 23.49 -0.25 10.00
N ARG A 214 24.56 -0.98 9.67
CA ARG A 214 24.49 -2.10 8.74
C ARG A 214 24.00 -3.30 9.53
N ASP A 215 23.01 -3.97 8.98
CA ASP A 215 22.52 -5.25 9.47
C ASP A 215 22.64 -6.24 8.31
N PRO A 216 23.57 -7.20 8.38
CA PRO A 216 23.77 -8.20 7.32
C PRO A 216 22.52 -9.01 6.98
N GLN A 217 21.52 -9.02 7.86
CA GLN A 217 20.25 -9.72 7.68
C GLN A 217 19.14 -8.80 7.16
N ALA A 218 19.34 -7.48 7.15
CA ALA A 218 18.33 -6.52 6.71
C ALA A 218 18.63 -6.00 5.30
N ARG A 219 17.61 -6.01 4.45
CA ARG A 219 17.67 -5.40 3.13
C ARG A 219 17.34 -3.91 3.25
N LEU A 220 18.37 -3.07 3.42
CA LEU A 220 18.24 -1.61 3.62
C LEU A 220 18.67 -0.80 2.39
N TYR A 221 17.90 0.22 2.01
CA TYR A 221 18.28 1.15 0.93
C TYR A 221 19.51 1.99 1.29
N SER A 222 19.75 2.21 2.58
CA SER A 222 20.95 2.91 3.06
C SER A 222 22.25 2.13 2.82
N GLU A 223 22.20 0.84 2.49
CA GLU A 223 23.40 0.08 2.10
C GLU A 223 23.83 0.39 0.67
N VAL A 224 22.86 0.68 -0.21
CA VAL A 224 23.10 0.99 -1.63
C VAL A 224 23.33 2.49 -1.83
N LEU A 225 22.47 3.33 -1.25
CA LEU A 225 22.49 4.79 -1.46
C LEU A 225 23.28 5.55 -0.38
N GLY A 226 23.75 4.84 0.64
CA GLY A 226 24.24 5.44 1.88
C GLY A 226 23.09 5.96 2.76
N PRO A 227 23.29 6.06 4.10
CA PRO A 227 22.26 6.56 5.02
C PRO A 227 21.76 7.96 4.66
N ARG A 228 22.67 8.86 4.28
CA ARG A 228 22.32 10.24 3.90
C ARG A 228 21.56 10.31 2.58
N GLY A 229 22.00 9.56 1.56
CA GLY A 229 21.35 9.54 0.26
C GLY A 229 19.94 8.97 0.34
N SER A 230 19.76 7.87 1.07
CA SER A 230 18.44 7.26 1.29
C SER A 230 17.49 8.18 2.08
N ALA A 231 17.99 8.86 3.12
CA ALA A 231 17.21 9.85 3.87
C ALA A 231 16.84 11.08 3.03
N ALA A 232 17.77 11.59 2.21
CA ALA A 232 17.53 12.71 1.31
C ALA A 232 16.48 12.36 0.24
N LEU A 233 16.54 11.15 -0.33
CA LEU A 233 15.55 10.67 -1.29
C LEU A 233 14.17 10.53 -0.66
N SER A 234 14.08 9.99 0.57
CA SER A 234 12.81 9.97 1.31
C SER A 234 12.25 11.38 1.50
N LEU A 235 13.07 12.35 1.93
CA LEU A 235 12.62 13.74 2.09
C LEU A 235 12.21 14.37 0.75
N ALA A 236 12.95 14.12 -0.32
CA ALA A 236 12.62 14.62 -1.66
C ALA A 236 11.27 14.07 -2.16
N LEU A 237 10.96 12.81 -1.89
CA LEU A 237 9.64 12.22 -2.20
C LEU A 237 8.54 12.88 -1.36
N ALA A 238 8.78 13.21 -0.09
CA ALA A 238 7.82 13.96 0.72
C ALA A 238 7.53 15.35 0.13
N VAL A 239 8.60 16.07 -0.24
CA VAL A 239 8.50 17.39 -0.89
C VAL A 239 7.78 17.27 -2.24
N GLY A 240 8.06 16.23 -3.02
CA GLY A 240 7.36 15.96 -4.29
C GLY A 240 5.86 15.77 -4.11
N ALA A 241 5.43 14.99 -3.10
CA ALA A 241 4.02 14.83 -2.78
C ALA A 241 3.36 16.17 -2.41
N VAL A 242 4.03 16.99 -1.58
CA VAL A 242 3.53 18.31 -1.18
C VAL A 242 3.48 19.30 -2.36
N ALA A 243 4.51 19.31 -3.21
CA ALA A 243 4.56 20.16 -4.40
C ALA A 243 3.44 19.80 -5.38
N LEU A 244 3.18 18.50 -5.58
CA LEU A 244 2.06 18.04 -6.40
C LEU A 244 0.71 18.40 -5.77
N ALA A 245 0.56 18.32 -4.45
CA ALA A 245 -0.65 18.78 -3.77
C ALA A 245 -0.87 20.28 -3.99
N LEU A 246 0.15 21.12 -3.81
CA LEU A 246 0.05 22.57 -4.07
C LEU A 246 -0.25 22.87 -5.55
N LEU A 247 0.32 22.10 -6.48
CA LEU A 247 0.04 22.22 -7.91
C LEU A 247 -1.43 21.88 -8.24
N LEU A 248 -1.96 20.80 -7.67
CA LEU A 248 -3.31 20.32 -7.95
C LEU A 248 -4.38 21.19 -7.29
N PHE A 249 -4.10 21.69 -6.09
CA PHE A 249 -5.11 22.28 -5.21
C PHE A 249 -4.94 23.79 -4.99
N GLY A 250 -3.86 24.40 -5.51
CA GLY A 250 -3.54 25.79 -5.24
C GLY A 250 -3.43 26.07 -3.74
N THR A 251 -4.16 27.07 -3.26
CA THR A 251 -4.15 27.51 -1.85
C THR A 251 -4.64 26.42 -0.89
N ALA A 252 -5.61 25.60 -1.29
CA ALA A 252 -6.08 24.50 -0.46
C ALA A 252 -5.02 23.40 -0.27
N GLY A 253 -4.02 23.33 -1.17
CA GLY A 253 -2.89 22.42 -1.06
C GLY A 253 -1.99 22.70 0.14
N TRP A 254 -2.10 23.89 0.76
CA TRP A 254 -1.40 24.19 2.01
C TRP A 254 -1.82 23.28 3.16
N LEU A 255 -3.06 22.80 3.15
CA LEU A 255 -3.55 21.91 4.20
C LEU A 255 -2.76 20.58 4.23
N PRO A 256 -2.72 19.75 3.17
CA PRO A 256 -1.86 18.57 3.17
C PRO A 256 -0.37 18.90 3.26
N ALA A 257 0.07 20.10 2.83
CA ALA A 257 1.45 20.55 2.97
C ALA A 257 1.91 20.61 4.44
N LEU A 258 1.01 20.85 5.41
CA LEU A 258 1.35 20.87 6.84
C LEU A 258 1.99 19.56 7.31
N SER A 259 1.67 18.44 6.66
CA SER A 259 2.25 17.14 7.00
C SER A 259 3.77 17.06 6.77
N ILE A 260 4.37 17.99 6.00
CA ILE A 260 5.83 18.04 5.77
C ILE A 260 6.64 18.19 7.07
N VAL A 261 6.01 18.66 8.15
CA VAL A 261 6.63 18.72 9.47
C VAL A 261 7.17 17.36 9.93
N PHE A 262 6.46 16.27 9.63
CA PHE A 262 6.87 14.94 10.04
C PHE A 262 8.18 14.47 9.35
N PRO A 263 8.28 14.40 8.01
CA PRO A 263 9.51 13.99 7.35
C PRO A 263 10.66 14.97 7.62
N ALA A 264 10.39 16.27 7.81
CA ALA A 264 11.41 17.24 8.23
C ALA A 264 11.97 16.92 9.64
N LEU A 265 11.09 16.64 10.61
CA LEU A 265 11.50 16.22 11.96
C LEU A 265 12.24 14.88 11.93
N GLY A 266 11.80 13.93 11.11
CA GLY A 266 12.49 12.66 10.89
C GLY A 266 13.88 12.85 10.32
N ALA A 267 14.01 13.64 9.26
CA ALA A 267 15.29 13.99 8.64
C ALA A 267 16.22 14.67 9.64
N TRP A 268 15.74 15.61 10.44
CA TRP A 268 16.55 16.25 11.48
C TRP A 268 17.01 15.24 12.56
N ARG A 269 16.11 14.40 13.08
CA ARG A 269 16.45 13.35 14.06
C ARG A 269 17.48 12.35 13.51
N PHE A 270 17.37 12.02 12.23
CA PHE A 270 18.23 11.04 11.58
C PHE A 270 19.58 11.63 11.17
N LEU A 271 19.59 12.75 10.45
CA LEU A 271 20.79 13.35 9.88
C LEU A 271 21.61 14.14 10.91
N VAL A 272 20.93 14.93 11.75
CA VAL A 272 21.59 15.80 12.73
C VAL A 272 21.81 15.04 14.03
N ARG A 273 20.77 14.42 14.60
CA ARG A 273 20.86 13.70 15.88
C ARG A 273 21.36 12.25 15.76
N ARG A 274 21.65 11.77 14.55
CA ARG A 274 22.18 10.41 14.27
C ARG A 274 21.39 9.26 14.93
N LYS A 275 20.08 9.42 15.13
CA LYS A 275 19.23 8.35 15.66
C LYS A 275 18.98 7.31 14.57
N SER A 276 19.38 6.05 14.79
CA SER A 276 19.30 4.96 13.81
C SER A 276 17.88 4.72 13.29
N SER A 277 16.87 4.78 14.16
CA SER A 277 15.44 4.62 13.82
C SER A 277 14.69 5.95 13.67
N GLY A 278 15.40 7.04 13.35
CA GLY A 278 14.87 8.39 13.35
C GLY A 278 13.76 8.69 12.33
N LEU A 279 13.63 7.88 11.27
CA LEU A 279 12.80 8.18 10.09
C LEU A 279 11.44 7.46 10.08
N MET A 280 11.35 6.24 10.61
CA MET A 280 10.16 5.38 10.42
C MET A 280 8.88 6.00 11.02
N LEU A 281 8.90 6.37 12.31
CA LEU A 281 7.70 6.92 12.96
C LEU A 281 7.25 8.25 12.34
N PRO A 282 8.15 9.22 12.04
CA PRO A 282 7.73 10.41 11.33
C PRO A 282 7.22 10.12 9.91
N ALA A 283 7.79 9.16 9.18
CA ALA A 283 7.27 8.77 7.88
C ALA A 283 5.85 8.16 7.95
N MET A 284 5.56 7.34 8.96
CA MET A 284 4.19 6.87 9.20
C MET A 284 3.24 8.04 9.51
N GLY A 285 3.70 9.00 10.32
CA GLY A 285 2.98 10.23 10.61
C GLY A 285 2.68 11.02 9.33
N PHE A 286 3.67 11.17 8.44
CA PHE A 286 3.49 11.81 7.14
C PHE A 286 2.39 11.15 6.33
N VAL A 287 2.48 9.85 6.08
CA VAL A 287 1.48 9.13 5.26
C VAL A 287 0.08 9.26 5.88
N LEU A 288 -0.04 9.06 7.19
CA LEU A 288 -1.31 9.17 7.89
C LEU A 288 -1.93 10.58 7.77
N PHE A 289 -1.17 11.61 8.15
CA PHE A 289 -1.67 12.98 8.16
C PHE A 289 -1.84 13.54 6.75
N PHE A 290 -0.95 13.22 5.80
CA PHE A 290 -1.09 13.66 4.42
C PHE A 290 -2.38 13.11 3.80
N ASN A 291 -2.65 11.80 3.92
CA ASN A 291 -3.90 11.22 3.41
C ASN A 291 -5.13 11.79 4.13
N LEU A 292 -5.07 11.93 5.46
CA LEU A 292 -6.16 12.49 6.25
C LEU A 292 -6.47 13.95 5.86
N LEU A 293 -5.44 14.77 5.64
CA LEU A 293 -5.59 16.17 5.28
C LEU A 293 -6.02 16.36 3.82
N CYS A 294 -5.58 15.49 2.89
CA CYS A 294 -6.15 15.43 1.55
C CYS A 294 -7.66 15.11 1.60
N PHE A 295 -8.04 14.07 2.36
CA PHE A 295 -9.43 13.70 2.53
C PHE A 295 -10.26 14.80 3.21
N TYR A 296 -9.76 15.38 4.30
CA TYR A 296 -10.43 16.49 4.99
C TYR A 296 -10.56 17.70 4.08
N GLY A 297 -9.52 18.08 3.34
CA GLY A 297 -9.59 19.17 2.37
C GLY A 297 -10.70 18.93 1.34
N SER A 298 -10.79 17.69 0.81
CA SER A 298 -11.81 17.34 -0.17
C SER A 298 -13.24 17.38 0.36
N THR A 299 -13.46 17.16 1.66
CA THR A 299 -14.79 17.10 2.27
C THR A 299 -15.21 18.41 2.95
N ALA A 300 -14.30 19.08 3.65
CA ALA A 300 -14.58 20.26 4.45
C ALA A 300 -14.44 21.58 3.68
N ILE A 301 -13.60 21.61 2.64
CA ILE A 301 -13.25 22.86 1.96
C ILE A 301 -13.79 22.91 0.53
N GLY A 302 -14.05 21.77 -0.13
CA GLY A 302 -14.32 21.75 -1.57
C GLY A 302 -13.12 22.40 -2.27
N ILE A 303 -12.01 21.66 -2.31
CA ILE A 303 -10.72 22.17 -2.75
C ILE A 303 -10.86 22.90 -4.09
N GLY A 304 -10.81 24.24 -4.06
CA GLY A 304 -11.04 25.10 -5.20
C GLY A 304 -12.20 26.11 -5.09
N ARG A 305 -12.79 26.35 -3.91
CA ARG A 305 -13.51 27.61 -3.66
C ARG A 305 -12.57 28.81 -3.60
#